data_AF-A0A0F9F260-F1
#
_entry.id   AF-A0A0F9F260-F1
#
_cell.length_a   1.000
_cell.length_b   1.000
_cell.length_c   1.000
_cell.angle_alpha   90.00
_cell.angle_beta   90.00
_cell.angle_gamma   90.00
#
_symmetry.space_group_name_H-M   'P 1'
#
loop_
_entity.id
_entity.type
_entity.pdbx_description
1 polymer ?
#
loop_
_entity_poly.entity_id
_entity_poly.type
_entity_poly.pdbx_seq_one_letter_code
_entity_poly.pdbx_strand_id
1 'polypeptide(L)'
;MKVWITALFLFGYSSLASAYEITPQAALEAERAGDHDKAVEIFSLLANDGDSRAMIHIGNKYYTDNGVNQDYSLAMDWWLKAFRANNGDAPSNIGVLYRDGSGVVQNRKVAYILFLLTHMEGLGSQSTQIRAARLLEQQAAELSESEVQEALCYTWPYVVAYVENRGPIEPIPEAFLPSKDRVRFKDNSWWLKSERQKLTFSCPEPWGQ
;
A
#
# COMPACT_ATOMS: atom_id res chain seq x y z
N MET A 1 36.16 41.26 -56.43
CA MET A 1 37.27 40.27 -56.46
C MET A 1 37.61 39.89 -55.02
N LYS A 2 37.72 38.59 -54.75
CA LYS A 2 38.20 37.91 -53.52
C LYS A 2 37.26 37.80 -52.30
N VAL A 3 36.63 36.62 -52.25
CA VAL A 3 36.27 35.84 -51.06
C VAL A 3 37.50 35.59 -50.19
N TRP A 4 37.37 35.63 -48.86
CA TRP A 4 38.08 34.71 -47.96
C TRP A 4 37.20 34.29 -46.77
N ILE A 5 37.05 32.98 -46.67
CA ILE A 5 36.46 32.17 -45.60
C ILE A 5 37.39 32.19 -44.39
N THR A 6 36.82 32.20 -43.18
CA THR A 6 37.30 31.43 -42.02
C THR A 6 36.29 31.54 -40.87
N ALA A 7 35.27 30.68 -40.90
CA ALA A 7 34.43 30.42 -39.73
C ALA A 7 34.97 29.17 -39.03
N LEU A 8 35.72 29.37 -37.95
CA LEU A 8 36.06 28.33 -36.97
C LEU A 8 35.13 28.53 -35.77
N PHE A 9 33.92 27.97 -35.86
CA PHE A 9 33.09 27.78 -34.68
C PHE A 9 33.61 26.55 -33.95
N LEU A 10 34.40 26.79 -32.92
CA LEU A 10 34.71 25.80 -31.90
C LEU A 10 33.40 25.41 -31.21
N PHE A 11 32.84 24.26 -31.58
CA PHE A 11 31.88 23.56 -30.74
C PHE A 11 32.60 23.15 -29.45
N GLY A 12 32.50 24.00 -28.44
CA GLY A 12 32.86 23.63 -27.08
C GLY A 12 31.90 22.54 -26.61
N TYR A 13 32.32 21.28 -26.72
CA TYR A 13 31.76 20.22 -25.90
C TYR A 13 32.20 20.48 -24.46
N SER A 14 31.41 21.25 -23.71
CA SER A 14 31.52 21.22 -22.25
C SER A 14 30.91 19.91 -21.75
N SER A 15 31.68 19.22 -20.92
CA SER A 15 31.47 17.87 -20.41
C SER A 15 30.04 17.62 -19.90
N LEU A 16 29.42 16.54 -20.38
CA LEU A 16 28.30 15.90 -19.70
C LEU A 16 28.80 15.24 -18.41
N ALA A 17 29.00 16.01 -17.36
CA ALA A 17 28.76 15.48 -16.04
C ALA A 17 27.24 15.30 -15.96
N SER A 18 26.75 14.07 -16.15
CA SER A 18 25.35 13.75 -15.85
C SER A 18 25.11 14.21 -14.42
N ALA A 19 24.33 15.28 -14.27
CA ALA A 19 23.76 15.62 -12.98
C ALA A 19 23.06 14.36 -12.49
N TYR A 20 23.33 13.96 -11.25
CA TYR A 20 22.71 12.82 -10.63
C TYR A 20 21.19 13.01 -10.69
N GLU A 21 20.51 12.32 -11.62
CA GLU A 21 19.09 12.50 -11.85
C GLU A 21 18.31 11.77 -10.76
N ILE A 22 17.69 12.53 -9.85
CA ILE A 22 16.76 12.01 -8.84
C ILE A 22 15.41 11.79 -9.50
N THR A 23 15.26 10.70 -10.24
CA THR A 23 13.99 10.33 -10.88
C THR A 23 13.65 8.86 -10.61
N PRO A 24 12.36 8.49 -10.61
CA PRO A 24 11.97 7.08 -10.50
C PRO A 24 12.60 6.22 -11.59
N GLN A 25 12.77 6.77 -12.80
CA GLN A 25 13.38 6.05 -13.92
C GLN A 25 14.86 5.74 -13.64
N ALA A 26 15.63 6.72 -13.13
CA ALA A 26 17.02 6.52 -12.77
C ALA A 26 17.18 5.46 -11.66
N ALA A 27 16.28 5.44 -10.68
CA ALA A 27 16.27 4.41 -9.64
C ALA A 27 15.99 3.01 -10.20
N LEU A 28 15.00 2.88 -11.09
CA LEU A 28 14.68 1.62 -11.77
C LEU A 28 15.81 1.16 -12.69
N GLU A 29 16.52 2.07 -13.34
CA GLU A 29 17.69 1.74 -14.16
C GLU A 29 18.86 1.25 -13.31
N ALA A 30 19.14 1.90 -12.18
CA ALA A 30 20.12 1.42 -11.21
C ALA A 30 19.77 0.00 -10.72
N GLU A 31 18.49 -0.24 -10.39
CA GLU A 31 18.02 -1.56 -9.98
C GLU A 31 18.20 -2.63 -11.06
N ARG A 32 17.85 -2.31 -12.32
CA ARG A 32 18.07 -3.20 -13.47
C ARG A 32 19.55 -3.47 -13.75
N ALA A 33 20.42 -2.52 -13.42
CA ALA A 33 21.87 -2.66 -13.53
C ALA A 33 22.48 -3.45 -12.36
N GLY A 34 21.69 -3.84 -11.35
CA GLY A 34 22.17 -4.51 -10.13
C GLY A 34 22.79 -3.56 -9.10
N ASP A 35 22.72 -2.25 -9.32
CA ASP A 35 23.20 -1.23 -8.39
C ASP A 35 22.11 -0.91 -7.36
N HIS A 36 21.93 -1.85 -6.41
CA HIS A 36 20.86 -1.78 -5.42
C HIS A 36 21.03 -0.61 -4.44
N ASP A 37 22.26 -0.29 -4.05
CA ASP A 37 22.55 0.82 -3.13
C ASP A 37 22.13 2.16 -3.73
N LYS A 38 22.50 2.40 -5.00
CA LYS A 38 22.08 3.60 -5.72
C LYS A 38 20.57 3.66 -5.92
N ALA A 39 19.93 2.53 -6.24
CA ALA A 39 18.47 2.50 -6.37
C ALA A 39 17.78 2.86 -5.05
N VAL A 40 18.24 2.30 -3.92
CA VAL A 40 17.72 2.60 -2.58
C VAL A 40 17.97 4.06 -2.21
N GLU A 41 19.13 4.62 -2.54
CA GLU A 41 19.42 6.04 -2.32
C GLU A 41 18.43 6.95 -3.06
N ILE A 42 18.25 6.76 -4.37
CA ILE A 42 17.35 7.59 -5.18
C ILE A 42 15.91 7.43 -4.71
N PHE A 43 15.43 6.21 -4.48
CA PHE A 43 14.08 5.99 -3.96
C PHE A 43 13.89 6.59 -2.56
N SER A 44 14.90 6.56 -1.70
CA SER A 44 14.82 7.17 -0.37
C SER A 44 14.69 8.69 -0.45
N LEU A 45 15.43 9.33 -1.36
CA LEU A 45 15.32 10.77 -1.62
C LEU A 45 13.92 11.13 -2.13
N LEU A 46 13.40 10.40 -3.11
CA LEU A 46 12.04 10.61 -3.65
C LEU A 46 10.96 10.37 -2.58
N ALA A 47 11.10 9.34 -1.75
CA ALA A 47 10.17 9.04 -0.67
C ALA A 47 10.18 10.14 0.41
N ASN A 48 11.34 10.70 0.70
CA ASN A 48 11.48 11.84 1.62
C ASN A 48 10.87 13.13 1.06
N ASP A 49 10.84 13.29 -0.28
CA ASP A 49 10.15 14.38 -0.97
C ASP A 49 8.64 14.13 -1.16
N GLY A 50 8.13 12.99 -0.67
CA GLY A 50 6.71 12.69 -0.67
C GLY A 50 6.21 11.82 -1.83
N ASP A 51 7.08 11.29 -2.70
CA ASP A 51 6.65 10.33 -3.73
C ASP A 51 6.18 9.03 -3.07
N SER A 52 4.87 8.82 -3.09
CA SER A 52 4.24 7.68 -2.43
C SER A 52 4.55 6.34 -3.12
N ARG A 53 4.89 6.33 -4.42
CA ARG A 53 5.37 5.11 -5.09
C ARG A 53 6.78 4.77 -4.64
N ALA A 54 7.63 5.77 -4.44
CA ALA A 54 8.94 5.55 -3.86
C ALA A 54 8.85 4.97 -2.43
N MET A 55 7.87 5.44 -1.62
CA MET A 55 7.57 4.82 -0.32
C MET A 55 7.16 3.35 -0.45
N ILE A 56 6.32 2.99 -1.44
CA ILE A 56 5.99 1.58 -1.73
C ILE A 56 7.25 0.77 -2.08
N HIS A 57 8.12 1.31 -2.95
CA HIS A 57 9.36 0.67 -3.35
C HIS A 57 10.27 0.40 -2.16
N ILE A 58 10.53 1.40 -1.31
CA ILE A 58 11.37 1.21 -0.12
C ILE A 58 10.74 0.20 0.85
N GLY A 59 9.42 0.24 1.07
CA GLY A 59 8.76 -0.79 1.88
C GLY A 59 8.92 -2.20 1.31
N ASN A 60 8.85 -2.37 -0.01
CA ASN A 60 9.07 -3.66 -0.68
C ASN A 60 10.53 -4.16 -0.53
N LYS A 61 11.50 -3.23 -0.48
CA LYS A 61 12.92 -3.57 -0.25
C LYS A 61 13.11 -4.18 1.14
N TYR A 62 12.58 -3.53 2.16
CA TYR A 62 12.59 -4.07 3.53
C TYR A 62 11.76 -5.35 3.68
N TYR A 63 10.76 -5.60 2.82
CA TYR A 63 9.99 -6.84 2.85
C TYR A 63 10.73 -8.04 2.20
N THR A 64 11.55 -7.85 1.16
CA THR A 64 12.10 -8.94 0.33
C THR A 64 13.60 -9.22 0.47
N ASP A 65 14.34 -8.51 1.33
CA ASP A 65 15.81 -8.59 1.49
C ASP A 65 16.63 -8.15 0.26
N ASN A 66 16.00 -7.47 -0.71
CA ASN A 66 16.64 -7.10 -1.97
C ASN A 66 17.40 -5.78 -1.88
N GLY A 67 18.61 -5.78 -1.34
CA GLY A 67 19.49 -4.59 -1.26
C GLY A 67 19.39 -3.79 0.03
N VAL A 68 18.56 -4.24 0.98
CA VAL A 68 18.58 -3.85 2.39
C VAL A 68 18.26 -5.11 3.20
N ASN A 69 18.75 -5.20 4.44
CA ASN A 69 18.37 -6.30 5.34
C ASN A 69 16.85 -6.31 5.54
N GLN A 70 16.22 -7.48 5.41
CA GLN A 70 14.79 -7.64 5.63
C GLN A 70 14.38 -7.15 7.02
N ASP A 71 13.37 -6.27 7.05
CA ASP A 71 12.77 -5.74 8.26
C ASP A 71 11.29 -5.42 8.02
N TYR A 72 10.40 -6.31 8.49
CA TYR A 72 8.97 -6.13 8.32
C TYR A 72 8.40 -4.91 9.07
N SER A 73 9.04 -4.48 10.16
CA SER A 73 8.62 -3.29 10.89
C SER A 73 8.91 -2.03 10.09
N LEU A 74 10.06 -1.95 9.43
CA LEU A 74 10.38 -0.84 8.53
C LEU A 74 9.54 -0.89 7.25
N ALA A 75 9.26 -2.08 6.71
CA ALA A 75 8.32 -2.23 5.60
C ALA A 75 6.93 -1.67 5.96
N MET A 76 6.42 -2.02 7.15
CA MET A 76 5.17 -1.48 7.70
C MET A 76 5.20 0.05 7.79
N ASP A 77 6.27 0.64 8.32
CA ASP A 77 6.38 2.11 8.43
C ASP A 77 6.31 2.82 7.08
N TRP A 78 7.02 2.30 6.07
CA TRP A 78 7.01 2.89 4.74
C TRP A 78 5.67 2.73 4.04
N TRP A 79 5.02 1.57 4.17
CA TRP A 79 3.70 1.37 3.62
C TRP A 79 2.62 2.18 4.37
N LEU A 80 2.73 2.39 5.67
CA LEU A 80 1.87 3.32 6.42
C LEU A 80 2.02 4.77 5.93
N LYS A 81 3.24 5.21 5.64
CA LYS A 81 3.47 6.54 5.02
C LYS A 81 2.81 6.62 3.64
N ALA A 82 3.00 5.59 2.79
CA ALA A 82 2.37 5.51 1.48
C ALA A 82 0.83 5.53 1.58
N PHE A 83 0.28 4.79 2.54
CA PHE A 83 -1.15 4.75 2.84
C PHE A 83 -1.70 6.12 3.23
N ARG A 84 -1.03 6.85 4.13
CA ARG A 84 -1.39 8.24 4.50
C ARG A 84 -1.27 9.22 3.34
N ALA A 85 -0.38 8.93 2.38
CA ALA A 85 -0.26 9.66 1.12
C ALA A 85 -1.25 9.17 0.04
N ASN A 86 -2.30 8.43 0.43
CA ASN A 86 -3.34 7.88 -0.45
C ASN A 86 -2.82 6.98 -1.58
N ASN A 87 -1.71 6.28 -1.37
CA ASN A 87 -1.22 5.30 -2.34
C ASN A 87 -2.04 3.99 -2.24
N GLY A 88 -2.74 3.66 -3.33
CA GLY A 88 -3.62 2.50 -3.38
C GLY A 88 -2.93 1.13 -3.35
N ASP A 89 -1.61 1.04 -3.52
CA ASP A 89 -0.87 -0.22 -3.36
C ASP A 89 -0.64 -0.57 -1.87
N ALA A 90 -0.65 0.44 -0.99
CA ALA A 90 -0.29 0.28 0.42
C ALA A 90 -1.23 -0.65 1.21
N PRO A 91 -2.58 -0.56 1.10
CA PRO A 91 -3.48 -1.41 1.88
C PRO A 91 -3.24 -2.91 1.63
N SER A 92 -3.05 -3.31 0.37
CA SER A 92 -2.76 -4.70 0.02
C SER A 92 -1.41 -5.18 0.55
N ASN A 93 -0.39 -4.32 0.56
CA ASN A 93 0.90 -4.65 1.16
C ASN A 93 0.81 -4.80 2.69
N ILE A 94 0.13 -3.88 3.37
CA ILE A 94 -0.13 -3.97 4.82
C ILE A 94 -0.95 -5.22 5.15
N GLY A 95 -1.94 -5.56 4.32
CA GLY A 95 -2.75 -6.77 4.48
C GLY A 95 -1.92 -8.05 4.46
N VAL A 96 -0.83 -8.10 3.68
CA VAL A 96 0.10 -9.24 3.67
C VAL A 96 0.80 -9.40 5.03
N LEU A 97 1.23 -8.30 5.67
CA LEU A 97 1.86 -8.38 7.00
C LEU A 97 0.91 -8.94 8.04
N TYR A 98 -0.35 -8.49 8.06
CA TYR A 98 -1.35 -9.02 8.98
C TYR A 98 -1.78 -10.44 8.66
N ARG A 99 -1.80 -10.84 7.39
CA ARG A 99 -2.04 -12.23 6.99
C ARG A 99 -0.94 -13.14 7.54
N ASP A 100 0.32 -12.73 7.46
CA ASP A 100 1.46 -13.57 7.79
C ASP A 100 1.90 -13.46 9.25
N GLY A 101 1.52 -12.39 9.95
CA GLY A 101 2.08 -12.06 11.27
C GLY A 101 3.52 -11.54 11.19
N SER A 102 3.91 -10.97 10.05
CA SER A 102 5.26 -10.48 9.80
C SER A 102 5.42 -9.07 10.33
N GLY A 103 6.16 -8.88 11.42
CA GLY A 103 6.36 -7.57 12.06
C GLY A 103 5.14 -7.00 12.77
N VAL A 104 4.02 -7.74 12.81
CA VAL A 104 2.78 -7.42 13.50
C VAL A 104 2.14 -8.70 14.02
N VAL A 105 1.24 -8.60 15.00
CA VAL A 105 0.43 -9.77 15.40
C VAL A 105 -0.50 -10.14 14.25
N GLN A 106 -0.53 -11.42 13.88
CA GLN A 106 -1.38 -11.92 12.80
C GLN A 106 -2.84 -11.58 13.06
N ASN A 107 -3.52 -11.01 12.06
CA ASN A 107 -4.95 -10.75 12.10
C ASN A 107 -5.55 -10.89 10.69
N ARG A 108 -6.10 -12.08 10.42
CA ARG A 108 -6.69 -12.41 9.12
C ARG A 108 -7.97 -11.63 8.82
N LYS A 109 -8.74 -11.19 9.83
CA LYS A 109 -9.92 -10.33 9.65
C LYS A 109 -9.53 -8.95 9.12
N VAL A 110 -8.50 -8.33 9.69
CA VAL A 110 -7.96 -7.05 9.20
C VAL A 110 -7.34 -7.20 7.82
N ALA A 111 -6.58 -8.29 7.58
CA ALA A 111 -6.05 -8.58 6.25
C ALA A 111 -7.17 -8.74 5.21
N TYR A 112 -8.21 -9.51 5.53
CA TYR A 112 -9.40 -9.69 4.69
C TYR A 112 -10.03 -8.34 4.30
N ILE A 113 -10.23 -7.44 5.26
CA ILE A 113 -10.82 -6.13 4.97
C ILE A 113 -9.91 -5.24 4.14
N LEU A 114 -8.59 -5.27 4.36
CA LEU A 114 -7.66 -4.52 3.52
C LEU A 114 -7.65 -5.02 2.08
N PHE A 115 -7.72 -6.34 1.85
CA PHE A 115 -7.85 -6.91 0.50
C PHE A 115 -9.20 -6.62 -0.13
N LEU A 116 -10.29 -6.74 0.64
CA LEU A 116 -11.64 -6.41 0.18
C LEU A 116 -11.73 -4.96 -0.25
N LEU A 117 -11.30 -4.03 0.60
CA LEU A 117 -11.28 -2.60 0.29
C LEU A 117 -10.45 -2.34 -0.96
N THR A 118 -9.24 -2.90 -1.03
CA THR A 118 -8.37 -2.75 -2.21
C THR A 118 -9.13 -3.14 -3.47
N HIS A 119 -9.76 -4.32 -3.47
CA HIS A 119 -10.46 -4.84 -4.64
C HIS A 119 -11.72 -4.03 -5.01
N MET A 120 -12.60 -3.79 -4.03
CA MET A 120 -13.91 -3.19 -4.28
C MET A 120 -13.82 -1.70 -4.65
N GLU A 121 -12.84 -0.97 -4.11
CA GLU A 121 -12.58 0.44 -4.45
C GLU A 121 -11.61 0.60 -5.62
N GLY A 122 -11.10 -0.50 -6.20
CA GLY A 122 -10.18 -0.42 -7.34
C GLY A 122 -8.84 0.23 -7.01
N LEU A 123 -8.34 0.09 -5.78
CA LEU A 123 -7.11 0.74 -5.30
C LEU A 123 -5.84 0.13 -5.90
N GLY A 124 -4.88 0.99 -6.22
CA GLY A 124 -3.53 0.59 -6.62
C GLY A 124 -3.41 0.17 -8.08
N SER A 125 -2.29 -0.46 -8.40
CA SER A 125 -1.99 -0.94 -9.75
C SER A 125 -2.81 -2.16 -10.16
N GLN A 126 -2.81 -2.49 -11.45
CA GLN A 126 -3.46 -3.71 -11.95
C GLN A 126 -2.92 -4.98 -11.27
N SER A 127 -1.62 -5.05 -11.00
CA SER A 127 -1.01 -6.18 -10.28
C SER A 127 -1.48 -6.24 -8.83
N THR A 128 -1.64 -5.09 -8.17
CA THR A 128 -2.25 -5.00 -6.84
C THR A 128 -3.68 -5.49 -6.83
N GLN A 129 -4.51 -5.11 -7.81
CA GLN A 129 -5.88 -5.59 -7.94
C GLN A 129 -5.97 -7.12 -8.07
N ILE A 130 -5.19 -7.69 -9.00
CA ILE A 130 -5.16 -9.14 -9.23
C ILE A 130 -4.70 -9.88 -7.96
N ARG A 131 -3.65 -9.35 -7.31
CA ARG A 131 -3.14 -9.93 -6.07
C ARG A 131 -4.17 -9.82 -4.94
N ALA A 132 -4.81 -8.67 -4.75
CA ALA A 132 -5.80 -8.45 -3.71
C ALA A 132 -7.01 -9.38 -3.86
N ALA A 133 -7.53 -9.55 -5.08
CA ALA A 133 -8.63 -10.49 -5.35
C ALA A 133 -8.26 -11.93 -4.94
N ARG A 134 -7.10 -12.41 -5.36
CA ARG A 134 -6.62 -13.75 -4.97
C ARG A 134 -6.41 -13.89 -3.46
N LEU A 135 -5.83 -12.87 -2.82
CA LEU A 135 -5.59 -12.89 -1.38
C LEU A 135 -6.89 -12.83 -0.57
N LEU A 136 -7.89 -12.09 -1.07
CA LEU A 136 -9.23 -12.04 -0.50
C LEU A 136 -9.89 -13.41 -0.51
N GLU A 137 -9.88 -14.10 -1.66
CA GLU A 137 -10.41 -15.46 -1.79
C GLU A 137 -9.70 -16.44 -0.84
N GLN A 138 -8.37 -16.35 -0.73
CA GLN A 138 -7.58 -17.16 0.19
C GLN A 138 -7.98 -16.90 1.65
N GLN A 139 -8.17 -15.63 2.05
CA GLN A 139 -8.60 -15.34 3.42
C GLN A 139 -10.02 -15.80 3.70
N ALA A 140 -10.93 -15.69 2.73
CA ALA A 140 -12.30 -16.19 2.85
C ALA A 140 -12.37 -17.71 3.03
N ALA A 141 -11.39 -18.45 2.50
CA ALA A 141 -11.31 -19.91 2.68
C ALA A 141 -10.72 -20.34 4.04
N GLU A 142 -9.89 -19.49 4.65
CA GLU A 142 -9.22 -19.75 5.93
C GLU A 142 -10.04 -19.29 7.14
N LEU A 143 -10.81 -18.21 6.98
CA LEU A 143 -11.71 -17.69 8.01
C LEU A 143 -13.00 -18.50 8.06
N SER A 144 -13.53 -18.69 9.26
CA SER A 144 -14.90 -19.16 9.44
C SER A 144 -15.91 -18.12 8.95
N GLU A 145 -17.13 -18.57 8.64
CA GLU A 145 -18.21 -17.69 8.22
C GLU A 145 -18.46 -16.58 9.26
N SER A 146 -18.47 -16.90 10.56
CA SER A 146 -18.67 -15.92 11.62
C SER A 146 -17.54 -14.89 11.69
N GLU A 147 -16.30 -15.28 11.43
CA GLU A 147 -15.17 -14.34 11.41
C GLU A 147 -15.24 -13.40 10.21
N VAL A 148 -15.66 -13.89 9.04
CA VAL A 148 -15.89 -13.04 7.86
C VAL A 148 -17.04 -12.07 8.13
N GLN A 149 -18.14 -12.55 8.70
CA GLN A 149 -19.27 -11.71 9.08
C GLN A 149 -18.86 -10.63 10.08
N GLU A 150 -18.09 -10.98 11.11
CA GLU A 150 -17.57 -10.01 12.08
C GLU A 150 -16.64 -8.99 11.41
N ALA A 151 -15.73 -9.42 10.54
CA ALA A 151 -14.82 -8.52 9.82
C ALA A 151 -15.60 -7.49 8.98
N LEU A 152 -16.67 -7.94 8.30
CA LEU A 152 -17.55 -7.08 7.52
C LEU A 152 -18.37 -6.10 8.37
N CYS A 153 -18.45 -6.31 9.69
CA CYS A 153 -19.06 -5.37 10.63
C CYS A 153 -18.13 -4.24 11.07
N TYR A 154 -16.84 -4.30 10.74
CA TYR A 154 -15.91 -3.22 11.05
C TYR A 154 -16.26 -1.93 10.29
N THR A 155 -15.81 -0.80 10.82
CA THR A 155 -15.86 0.49 10.14
C THR A 155 -14.48 0.83 9.57
N TRP A 156 -14.43 1.71 8.59
CA TRP A 156 -13.15 2.18 8.07
C TRP A 156 -12.26 2.86 9.13
N PRO A 157 -12.78 3.79 9.98
CA PRO A 157 -11.98 4.38 11.05
C PRO A 157 -11.36 3.36 12.01
N TYR A 158 -12.07 2.28 12.35
CA TYR A 158 -11.50 1.23 13.18
C TYR A 158 -10.33 0.53 12.50
N VAL A 159 -10.47 0.15 11.24
CA VAL A 159 -9.40 -0.55 10.50
C VAL A 159 -8.17 0.33 10.34
N VAL A 160 -8.35 1.61 10.03
CA VAL A 160 -7.26 2.59 9.98
C VAL A 160 -6.55 2.65 11.33
N ALA A 161 -7.30 2.84 12.42
CA ALA A 161 -6.72 2.97 13.75
C ALA A 161 -6.00 1.67 14.16
N TYR A 162 -6.56 0.50 13.86
CA TYR A 162 -5.92 -0.80 14.11
C TYR A 162 -4.56 -0.91 13.39
N VAL A 163 -4.54 -0.53 12.10
CA VAL A 163 -3.36 -0.56 11.25
C VAL A 163 -2.28 0.41 11.75
N GLU A 164 -2.67 1.63 12.11
CA GLU A 164 -1.74 2.63 12.67
C GLU A 164 -1.19 2.24 14.04
N ASN A 165 -2.01 1.60 14.88
CA ASN A 165 -1.62 1.09 16.19
C ASN A 165 -0.86 -0.24 16.12
N ARG A 166 -0.77 -0.86 14.94
CA ARG A 166 -0.22 -2.21 14.73
C ARG A 166 -0.90 -3.28 15.59
N GLY A 167 -2.17 -3.08 15.95
CA GLY A 167 -2.90 -3.95 16.87
C GLY A 167 -4.23 -3.35 17.36
N PRO A 168 -4.98 -4.09 18.18
CA PRO A 168 -6.29 -3.67 18.66
C PRO A 168 -6.21 -2.45 19.58
N ILE A 169 -7.30 -1.68 19.60
CA ILE A 169 -7.48 -0.53 20.49
C ILE A 169 -8.59 -0.89 21.46
N GLU A 170 -8.25 -0.99 22.75
CA GLU A 170 -9.17 -1.44 23.78
C GLU A 170 -9.24 -0.44 24.95
N PRO A 171 -10.45 -0.01 25.38
CA PRO A 171 -11.74 -0.27 24.72
C PRO A 171 -11.85 0.45 23.36
N ILE A 172 -12.68 -0.07 22.45
CA ILE A 172 -12.91 0.55 21.13
C ILE A 172 -13.63 1.90 21.33
N PRO A 173 -13.04 3.04 20.94
CA PRO A 173 -13.69 4.35 21.04
C PRO A 173 -14.96 4.46 20.20
N GLU A 174 -15.95 5.19 20.70
CA GLU A 174 -17.23 5.46 20.01
C GLU A 174 -17.03 6.06 18.60
N ALA A 175 -15.96 6.84 18.42
CA ALA A 175 -15.58 7.41 17.13
C ALA A 175 -15.26 6.36 16.05
N PHE A 176 -14.96 5.12 16.44
CA PHE A 176 -14.69 4.00 15.53
C PHE A 176 -15.87 3.03 15.41
N LEU A 177 -16.90 3.19 16.26
CA LEU A 177 -18.10 2.38 16.18
C LEU A 177 -19.02 2.84 15.03
N PRO A 178 -19.87 1.95 14.50
CA PRO A 178 -20.83 2.29 13.46
C PRO A 178 -21.73 3.46 13.85
N SER A 179 -22.06 4.29 12.88
CA SER A 179 -23.04 5.37 13.02
C SER A 179 -23.67 5.67 11.66
N LYS A 180 -24.58 6.64 11.61
CA LYS A 180 -25.16 7.10 10.33
C LYS A 180 -24.10 7.55 9.31
N ASP A 181 -22.97 8.08 9.79
CA ASP A 181 -21.88 8.60 8.95
C ASP A 181 -20.68 7.63 8.86
N ARG A 182 -20.69 6.56 9.66
CA ARG A 182 -19.65 5.52 9.71
C ARG A 182 -20.29 4.18 9.42
N VAL A 183 -20.45 3.90 8.13
CA VAL A 183 -21.04 2.64 7.68
C VAL A 183 -20.08 1.48 7.89
N ARG A 184 -20.66 0.29 8.13
CA ARG A 184 -19.93 -0.97 8.18
C ARG A 184 -19.61 -1.44 6.77
N PHE A 185 -18.56 -2.24 6.59
CA PHE A 185 -18.21 -2.76 5.26
C PHE A 185 -19.35 -3.54 4.59
N LYS A 186 -20.12 -4.33 5.35
CA LYS A 186 -21.31 -5.02 4.83
C LYS A 186 -22.41 -4.09 4.32
N ASP A 187 -22.44 -2.84 4.79
CA ASP A 187 -23.49 -1.86 4.46
C ASP A 187 -23.07 -0.91 3.33
N ASN A 188 -21.86 -1.06 2.79
CA ASN A 188 -21.40 -0.26 1.65
C ASN A 188 -22.23 -0.49 0.38
N SER A 189 -22.27 0.51 -0.49
CA SER A 189 -23.00 0.44 -1.77
C SER A 189 -22.32 -0.39 -2.86
N TRP A 190 -21.16 -0.98 -2.57
CA TRP A 190 -20.40 -1.80 -3.52
C TRP A 190 -21.11 -3.10 -3.89
N TRP A 191 -21.90 -3.64 -2.96
CA TRP A 191 -22.51 -4.96 -3.08
C TRP A 191 -23.67 -4.98 -4.08
N LEU A 192 -23.67 -5.99 -4.95
CA LEU A 192 -24.80 -6.25 -5.84
C LEU A 192 -26.06 -6.57 -5.02
N LYS A 193 -27.24 -6.32 -5.61
CA LYS A 193 -28.52 -6.61 -4.95
C LYS A 193 -28.64 -8.08 -4.52
N SER A 194 -28.12 -9.01 -5.31
CA SER A 194 -28.08 -10.45 -5.00
C SER A 194 -27.14 -10.79 -3.85
N GLU A 195 -26.02 -10.09 -3.72
CA GLU A 195 -25.03 -10.29 -2.65
C GLU A 195 -25.53 -9.73 -1.32
N ARG A 196 -26.19 -8.58 -1.34
CA ARG A 196 -26.77 -7.95 -0.14
C ARG A 196 -27.77 -8.85 0.58
N GLN A 197 -28.46 -9.75 -0.12
CA GLN A 197 -29.36 -10.72 0.51
C GLN A 197 -28.61 -11.67 1.47
N LYS A 198 -27.33 -11.95 1.18
CA LYS A 198 -26.45 -12.76 2.02
C LYS A 198 -25.81 -11.98 3.17
N LEU A 199 -25.93 -10.65 3.18
CA LEU A 199 -25.36 -9.75 4.19
C LEU A 199 -26.39 -9.34 5.26
N THR A 200 -27.42 -10.17 5.45
CA THR A 200 -28.56 -9.92 6.35
C THR A 200 -28.31 -10.38 7.79
N PHE A 201 -27.09 -10.78 8.13
CA PHE A 201 -26.70 -11.17 9.48
C PHE A 201 -26.59 -9.97 10.44
N SER A 202 -26.80 -10.24 11.72
CA SER A 202 -26.61 -9.26 12.80
C SER A 202 -25.13 -9.13 13.14
N CYS A 203 -24.67 -7.89 13.29
CA CYS A 203 -23.32 -7.63 13.77
C CYS A 203 -23.24 -7.87 15.28
N PRO A 204 -22.20 -8.57 15.79
CA PRO A 204 -22.00 -8.70 17.23
C PRO A 204 -21.60 -7.35 17.85
N GLU A 205 -21.79 -7.19 19.16
CA GLU A 205 -21.24 -6.04 19.88
C GLU A 205 -19.71 -5.96 19.72
N PRO A 206 -19.12 -4.76 19.62
CA PRO A 206 -19.77 -3.44 19.67
C PRO A 206 -20.28 -2.91 18.32
N TRP A 207 -20.33 -3.76 17.28
CA TRP A 207 -20.64 -3.36 15.90
C TRP A 207 -22.14 -3.41 15.55
N GLY A 208 -22.96 -3.91 16.47
CA GLY A 208 -24.41 -4.11 16.31
C GLY A 208 -25.28 -2.88 16.55
N GLN A 209 -24.68 -1.76 16.96
CA GLN A 209 -25.36 -0.53 17.38
C GLN A 209 -26.05 0.23 16.24
#